data_AF-A0A6C0UMK2-F1
#
_entry.id   AF-A0A6C0UMK2-F1
#
_cell.length_a   1.000
_cell.length_b   1.000
_cell.length_c   1.000
_cell.angle_alpha   90.00
_cell.angle_beta   90.00
_cell.angle_gamma   90.00
#
_symmetry.space_group_name_H-M   'P 1'
#
loop_
_entity.id
_entity.type
_entity.pdbx_description
1 polymer ?
#
loop_
_entity_poly.entity_id
_entity_poly.type
_entity_poly.pdbx_seq_one_letter_code
_entity_poly.pdbx_strand_id
1 'polypeptide(L)'
;MADDSGSRIPVYVRDTLQTLAAVVFVGLLLFALTGVWPPMVAVESGSMEPHIDTGDMVVVSDAGRFSGASADEHGIVTYAESDGYTRFSGKGDVIVYMPPERTGSPIIHRARFYVESGENWYDRAAPDAIAPGIDNCDELTNCPAPNAGYITKGDNVRQYDQARGLARPVKPEWVRAKAQVRVPFLGWVRLAIAGKA
;
A
#
# COMPACT_ATOMS: atom_id res chain seq x y z
N MET A 1 14.07 16.98 62.20
CA MET A 1 13.22 17.14 60.99
C MET A 1 14.11 16.80 59.82
N ALA A 2 13.89 15.63 59.21
CA ALA A 2 14.67 15.18 58.07
C ALA A 2 14.27 15.98 56.84
N ASP A 3 15.26 16.53 56.17
CA ASP A 3 15.16 17.30 54.94
C ASP A 3 14.74 16.35 53.81
N ASP A 4 13.46 16.38 53.46
CA ASP A 4 12.90 15.67 52.30
C ASP A 4 13.35 16.38 51.02
N SER A 5 14.62 16.19 50.69
CA SER A 5 15.22 16.55 49.41
C SER A 5 14.81 15.54 48.33
N GLY A 6 13.51 15.24 48.25
CA GLY A 6 12.93 14.59 47.11
C GLY A 6 13.11 15.49 45.89
N SER A 7 13.98 15.10 44.95
CA SER A 7 14.22 15.81 43.69
C SER A 7 12.89 16.11 43.00
N ARG A 8 12.36 17.31 43.21
CA ARG A 8 11.13 17.78 42.55
C ARG A 8 11.50 18.06 41.11
N ILE A 9 11.24 17.09 40.24
CA ILE A 9 11.39 17.24 38.80
C ILE A 9 10.71 18.55 38.39
N PRO A 10 11.41 19.46 37.70
CA PRO A 10 10.81 20.71 37.27
C PRO A 10 9.56 20.45 36.43
N VAL A 11 8.51 21.25 36.61
CA VAL A 11 7.22 21.06 35.93
C VAL A 11 7.39 20.94 34.41
N TYR A 12 8.23 21.78 33.80
CA TYR A 12 8.50 21.71 32.36
C TYR A 12 9.12 20.37 31.92
N VAL A 13 9.97 19.75 32.73
CA VAL A 13 10.57 18.43 32.44
C VAL A 13 9.50 17.36 32.50
N ARG A 14 8.68 17.36 33.55
CA ARG A 14 7.57 16.41 33.71
C ARG A 14 6.59 16.50 32.54
N ASP A 15 6.18 17.72 32.19
CA ASP A 15 5.20 17.95 31.14
C ASP A 15 5.78 17.53 29.77
N THR A 16 7.06 17.84 29.51
CA THR A 16 7.78 17.37 28.30
C THR A 16 7.83 15.84 28.24
N LEU A 17 8.18 15.17 29.34
CA LEU A 17 8.23 13.72 29.40
C LEU A 17 6.84 13.09 29.22
N GLN A 18 5.79 13.69 29.78
CA GLN A 18 4.42 13.23 29.59
C GLN A 18 3.96 13.37 28.13
N THR A 19 4.28 14.48 27.47
CA THR A 19 3.99 14.66 26.04
C THR A 19 4.74 13.64 25.19
N LEU A 20 6.04 13.45 25.43
CA LEU A 20 6.83 12.45 24.71
C LEU A 20 6.29 11.03 24.94
N ALA A 21 5.96 10.69 26.19
CA ALA A 21 5.39 9.40 26.54
C ALA A 21 4.04 9.19 25.86
N ALA A 22 3.17 10.21 25.81
CA ALA A 22 1.89 10.13 25.13
C ALA A 22 2.07 9.90 23.61
N VAL A 23 2.99 10.62 22.96
CA VAL A 23 3.28 10.43 21.53
C VAL A 23 3.82 9.04 21.24
N VAL A 24 4.77 8.56 22.05
CA VAL A 24 5.31 7.20 21.92
C VAL A 24 4.22 6.16 22.15
N PHE A 25 3.37 6.35 23.16
CA PHE A 25 2.25 5.46 23.45
C PHE A 25 1.27 5.37 22.27
N VAL A 26 0.87 6.52 21.70
CA VAL A 26 0.00 6.55 20.51
C VAL A 26 0.69 5.87 19.32
N GLY A 27 1.98 6.14 19.09
CA GLY A 27 2.74 5.51 18.02
C GLY A 27 2.82 3.98 18.15
N LEU A 28 3.12 3.49 19.37
CA LEU A 28 3.14 2.07 19.68
C LEU A 28 1.77 1.44 19.56
N LEU A 29 0.70 2.12 19.98
CA LEU A 29 -0.67 1.64 19.83
C LEU A 29 -1.04 1.50 18.35
N LEU A 30 -0.74 2.51 17.53
CA LEU A 30 -0.99 2.45 16.08
C LEU A 30 -0.18 1.34 15.42
N PHE A 31 1.09 1.18 15.77
CA PHE A 31 1.92 0.08 15.28
C PHE A 31 1.38 -1.29 15.74
N ALA A 32 0.97 -1.41 16.99
CA ALA A 32 0.38 -2.63 17.53
C ALA A 32 -0.93 -3.01 16.83
N LEU A 33 -1.73 -2.03 16.36
CA LEU A 33 -2.97 -2.24 15.62
C LEU A 33 -2.78 -2.48 14.13
N THR A 34 -1.85 -1.76 13.48
CA THR A 34 -1.63 -1.83 12.02
C THR A 34 -0.52 -2.78 11.60
N GLY A 35 0.48 -3.03 12.43
CA GLY A 35 1.63 -3.90 12.13
C GLY A 35 2.69 -3.25 11.25
N VAL A 36 2.48 -2.00 10.83
CA VAL A 36 3.36 -1.28 9.92
C VAL A 36 3.63 0.13 10.43
N TRP A 37 4.81 0.66 10.12
CA TRP A 37 5.17 2.05 10.38
C TRP A 37 5.73 2.69 9.11
N PRO A 38 5.22 3.85 8.67
CA PRO A 38 4.09 4.59 9.23
C PRO A 38 2.73 3.91 8.97
N PRO A 39 1.73 4.08 9.86
CA PRO A 39 0.41 3.44 9.73
C PRO A 39 -0.50 4.11 8.68
N MET A 40 -0.01 5.16 8.02
CA MET A 40 -0.76 5.96 7.06
C MET A 40 0.15 6.51 5.96
N VAL A 41 -0.40 6.61 4.75
CA VAL A 41 0.28 7.16 3.56
C VAL A 41 -0.58 8.24 2.90
N ALA A 42 0.04 9.29 2.37
CA ALA A 42 -0.66 10.29 1.56
C ALA A 42 -0.59 9.93 0.08
N VAL A 43 -1.69 10.15 -0.63
CA VAL A 43 -1.83 9.82 -2.05
C VAL A 43 -1.33 10.98 -2.89
N GLU A 44 -0.26 10.74 -3.65
CA GLU A 44 0.45 11.76 -4.44
C GLU A 44 -0.04 11.85 -5.90
N SER A 45 -0.84 10.90 -6.38
CA SER A 45 -1.27 10.84 -7.78
C SER A 45 -2.66 10.23 -7.96
N GLY A 46 -3.39 10.69 -8.98
CA GLY A 46 -4.74 10.22 -9.34
C GLY A 46 -4.81 8.85 -10.02
N SER A 47 -3.79 7.99 -9.87
CA SER A 47 -3.77 6.66 -10.50
C SER A 47 -4.82 5.70 -9.93
N MET A 48 -5.37 6.02 -8.76
CA MET A 48 -6.38 5.24 -8.04
C MET A 48 -7.78 5.88 -8.04
N GLU A 49 -7.97 6.96 -8.78
CA GLU A 49 -9.29 7.59 -8.92
C GLU A 49 -10.27 6.67 -9.68
N PRO A 50 -11.59 6.74 -9.40
CA PRO A 50 -12.25 7.57 -8.38
C PRO A 50 -12.30 6.92 -6.99
N HIS A 51 -11.58 5.82 -6.77
CA HIS A 51 -11.70 5.02 -5.54
C HIS A 51 -10.84 5.57 -4.39
N ILE A 52 -9.69 6.16 -4.73
CA ILE A 52 -8.81 6.88 -3.81
C ILE A 52 -8.34 8.15 -4.53
N ASP A 53 -8.64 9.30 -3.94
CA ASP A 53 -8.41 10.59 -4.58
C ASP A 53 -7.02 11.14 -4.24
N THR A 54 -6.49 11.97 -5.14
CA THR A 54 -5.24 12.71 -4.86
C THR A 54 -5.41 13.58 -3.62
N GLY A 55 -4.47 13.49 -2.67
CA GLY A 55 -4.53 14.20 -1.39
C GLY A 55 -5.36 13.51 -0.31
N ASP A 56 -5.83 12.28 -0.54
CA ASP A 56 -6.36 11.43 0.53
C ASP A 56 -5.25 10.92 1.45
N MET A 57 -5.59 10.72 2.72
CA MET A 57 -4.77 9.96 3.66
C MET A 57 -5.31 8.53 3.75
N VAL A 58 -4.49 7.55 3.45
CA VAL A 58 -4.87 6.13 3.49
C VAL A 58 -4.25 5.48 4.71
N VAL A 59 -5.10 4.92 5.58
CA VAL A 59 -4.68 4.03 6.67
C VAL A 59 -4.30 2.69 6.08
N VAL A 60 -3.13 2.20 6.45
CA VAL A 60 -2.55 0.96 5.94
C VAL A 60 -2.26 -0.02 7.09
N SER A 61 -2.22 -1.31 6.77
CA SER A 61 -1.83 -2.37 7.69
C SER A 61 -0.81 -3.30 7.07
N ASP A 62 -0.21 -4.15 7.88
CA ASP A 62 0.46 -5.36 7.42
C ASP A 62 -0.49 -6.21 6.56
N ALA A 63 0.06 -6.93 5.59
CA ALA A 63 -0.72 -7.70 4.62
C ALA A 63 -1.56 -8.81 5.28
N GLY A 64 -1.06 -9.43 6.35
CA GLY A 64 -1.76 -10.47 7.10
C GLY A 64 -2.90 -9.94 8.00
N ARG A 65 -3.03 -8.62 8.15
CA ARG A 65 -4.05 -8.02 9.03
C ARG A 65 -5.29 -7.61 8.25
N PHE A 66 -6.45 -7.82 8.89
CA PHE A 66 -7.77 -7.45 8.36
C PHE A 66 -8.02 -8.00 6.94
N SER A 67 -7.53 -9.21 6.66
CA SER A 67 -7.67 -9.87 5.37
C SER A 67 -9.10 -10.35 5.14
N GLY A 68 -9.54 -10.32 3.88
CA GLY A 68 -10.79 -10.96 3.49
C GLY A 68 -10.70 -12.48 3.60
N ALA A 69 -11.86 -13.15 3.59
CA ALA A 69 -11.91 -14.61 3.69
C ALA A 69 -11.19 -15.31 2.53
N SER A 70 -11.21 -14.72 1.34
CA SER A 70 -10.59 -15.24 0.11
C SER A 70 -9.15 -14.77 -0.07
N ALA A 71 -8.48 -14.40 1.01
CA ALA A 71 -7.09 -13.99 0.95
C ALA A 71 -6.18 -15.19 0.68
N ASP A 72 -5.13 -14.95 -0.10
CA ASP A 72 -4.06 -15.93 -0.30
C ASP A 72 -3.20 -16.11 0.97
N GLU A 73 -2.15 -16.94 0.86
CA GLU A 73 -1.22 -17.20 1.95
C GLU A 73 -0.45 -15.96 2.45
N HIS A 74 -0.45 -14.88 1.69
CA HIS A 74 0.16 -13.59 2.05
C HIS A 74 -0.86 -12.57 2.57
N GLY A 75 -2.12 -12.97 2.74
CA GLY A 75 -3.17 -12.12 3.27
C GLY A 75 -3.75 -11.13 2.25
N ILE A 76 -3.52 -11.34 0.96
CA ILE A 76 -3.98 -10.45 -0.11
C ILE A 76 -5.15 -11.11 -0.85
N VAL A 77 -6.25 -10.39 -0.97
CA VAL A 77 -7.37 -10.78 -1.83
C VAL A 77 -7.17 -10.14 -3.19
N THR A 78 -6.97 -10.92 -4.25
CA THR A 78 -6.84 -10.36 -5.61
C THR A 78 -8.19 -10.02 -6.22
N TYR A 79 -8.21 -9.18 -7.25
CA TYR A 79 -9.44 -8.87 -8.01
C TYR A 79 -10.08 -10.13 -8.60
N ALA A 80 -9.27 -11.05 -9.13
CA ALA A 80 -9.74 -12.30 -9.75
C ALA A 80 -10.39 -13.23 -8.72
N GLU A 81 -9.78 -13.36 -7.54
CA GLU A 81 -10.21 -14.27 -6.47
C GLU A 81 -11.03 -13.57 -5.37
N SER A 82 -11.70 -12.46 -5.71
CA SER A 82 -12.29 -11.61 -4.67
C SER A 82 -13.51 -12.22 -3.99
N ASP A 83 -14.27 -13.10 -4.66
CA ASP A 83 -15.50 -13.73 -4.15
C ASP A 83 -16.43 -12.75 -3.37
N GLY A 84 -16.79 -11.64 -4.01
CA GLY A 84 -17.64 -10.60 -3.40
C GLY A 84 -16.93 -9.66 -2.41
N TYR A 85 -15.70 -9.94 -2.00
CA TYR A 85 -14.87 -9.01 -1.23
C TYR A 85 -14.57 -7.73 -2.00
N THR A 86 -14.76 -6.60 -1.34
CA THR A 86 -14.49 -5.28 -1.93
C THR A 86 -13.68 -4.39 -1.00
N ARG A 87 -12.83 -3.55 -1.60
CA ARG A 87 -12.04 -2.53 -0.95
C ARG A 87 -12.00 -1.28 -1.83
N PHE A 88 -12.32 -0.13 -1.23
CA PHE A 88 -12.51 1.15 -1.92
C PHE A 88 -13.49 1.05 -3.10
N SER A 89 -14.67 0.46 -2.89
CA SER A 89 -15.71 0.28 -3.91
C SER A 89 -15.33 -0.58 -5.13
N GLY A 90 -14.14 -1.19 -5.14
CA GLY A 90 -13.68 -2.14 -6.15
C GLY A 90 -13.41 -3.52 -5.56
N LYS A 91 -13.36 -4.55 -6.40
CA LYS A 91 -13.02 -5.93 -5.97
C LYS A 91 -11.56 -6.05 -5.53
N GLY A 92 -11.30 -6.92 -4.56
CA GLY A 92 -9.94 -7.22 -4.11
C GLY A 92 -9.24 -6.06 -3.42
N ASP A 93 -8.04 -6.32 -2.93
CA ASP A 93 -7.23 -5.42 -2.13
C ASP A 93 -6.42 -4.42 -2.97
N VAL A 94 -6.14 -3.28 -2.33
CA VAL A 94 -5.19 -2.29 -2.80
C VAL A 94 -3.93 -2.39 -1.95
N ILE A 95 -2.78 -2.57 -2.59
CA ILE A 95 -1.50 -2.81 -1.93
C ILE A 95 -0.54 -1.66 -2.19
N VAL A 96 0.27 -1.36 -1.17
CA VAL A 96 1.39 -0.44 -1.25
C VAL A 96 2.66 -1.27 -1.41
N TYR A 97 3.38 -1.09 -2.51
CA TYR A 97 4.57 -1.86 -2.82
C TYR A 97 5.71 -0.99 -3.32
N MET A 98 6.94 -1.50 -3.17
CA MET A 98 8.15 -0.81 -3.62
C MET A 98 9.11 -1.81 -4.27
N PRO A 99 9.14 -1.90 -5.62
CA PRO A 99 10.10 -2.74 -6.32
C PRO A 99 11.54 -2.28 -6.02
N PRO A 100 12.51 -3.19 -5.95
CA PRO A 100 13.88 -2.86 -5.54
C PRO A 100 14.57 -1.89 -6.51
N GLU A 101 14.19 -1.87 -7.79
CA GLU A 101 14.74 -0.96 -8.80
C GLU A 101 14.14 0.45 -8.71
N ARG A 102 13.09 0.66 -7.93
CA ARG A 102 12.38 1.94 -7.86
C ARG A 102 13.02 2.87 -6.83
N THR A 103 13.40 4.06 -7.29
CA THR A 103 13.77 5.19 -6.44
C THR A 103 12.57 6.12 -6.24
N GLY A 104 12.32 6.60 -5.01
CA GLY A 104 11.27 7.57 -4.71
C GLY A 104 10.10 7.01 -3.89
N SER A 105 8.89 7.52 -4.12
CA SER A 105 7.69 7.13 -3.36
C SER A 105 7.21 5.72 -3.74
N PRO A 106 6.71 4.90 -2.79
CA PRO A 106 6.03 3.63 -3.08
C PRO A 106 4.84 3.78 -4.04
N ILE A 107 4.43 2.68 -4.67
CA ILE A 107 3.27 2.62 -5.55
C ILE A 107 2.10 2.03 -4.77
N ILE A 108 0.90 2.61 -4.92
CA ILE A 108 -0.35 2.11 -4.34
C ILE A 108 -1.28 1.72 -5.47
N HIS A 109 -1.47 0.43 -5.75
CA HIS A 109 -2.34 -0.04 -6.82
C HIS A 109 -3.10 -1.31 -6.41
N ARG A 110 -4.13 -1.66 -7.17
CA ARG A 110 -4.96 -2.83 -6.91
C ARG A 110 -4.27 -4.13 -7.35
N ALA A 111 -4.28 -5.14 -6.49
CA ALA A 111 -3.83 -6.48 -6.84
C ALA A 111 -4.88 -7.14 -7.75
N ARG A 112 -4.49 -7.48 -8.98
CA ARG A 112 -5.42 -8.01 -9.99
C ARG A 112 -5.49 -9.51 -9.94
N PHE A 113 -4.34 -10.17 -9.96
CA PHE A 113 -4.20 -11.62 -9.82
C PHE A 113 -2.74 -11.97 -9.51
N TYR A 114 -2.50 -13.18 -9.02
CA TYR A 114 -1.16 -13.72 -8.76
C TYR A 114 -0.71 -14.61 -9.92
N VAL A 115 0.58 -14.57 -10.24
CA VAL A 115 1.21 -15.40 -11.28
C VAL A 115 2.45 -16.10 -10.74
N GLU A 116 2.73 -17.28 -11.28
CA GLU A 116 3.95 -18.04 -10.99
C GLU A 116 5.13 -17.63 -11.88
N SER A 117 6.35 -17.97 -11.47
CA SER A 117 7.54 -17.72 -12.28
C SER A 117 7.48 -18.52 -13.59
N GLY A 118 7.67 -17.85 -14.71
CA GLY A 118 7.58 -18.42 -16.06
C GLY A 118 6.16 -18.57 -16.58
N GLU A 119 5.13 -18.12 -15.84
CA GLU A 119 3.74 -18.21 -16.29
C GLU A 119 3.49 -17.28 -17.48
N ASN A 120 2.81 -17.80 -18.50
CA ASN A 120 2.14 -16.96 -19.51
C ASN A 120 0.89 -16.36 -18.86
N TRP A 121 0.97 -15.08 -18.52
CA TRP A 121 -0.14 -14.34 -17.95
C TRP A 121 -0.90 -13.48 -18.96
N TYR A 122 -0.47 -13.46 -20.23
CA TYR A 122 -1.17 -12.78 -21.32
C TYR A 122 -2.61 -13.33 -21.46
N ASP A 123 -2.78 -14.65 -21.39
CA ASP A 123 -4.09 -15.30 -21.55
C ASP A 123 -5.09 -14.96 -20.43
N ARG A 124 -4.58 -14.52 -19.28
CA ARG A 124 -5.39 -14.09 -18.11
C ARG A 124 -5.62 -12.60 -18.07
N ALA A 125 -4.84 -11.83 -18.84
CA ALA A 125 -4.90 -10.39 -18.82
C ALA A 125 -6.20 -9.89 -19.46
N ALA A 126 -6.75 -8.80 -18.90
CA ALA A 126 -7.85 -8.10 -19.56
C ALA A 126 -7.31 -7.45 -20.85
N PRO A 127 -7.91 -7.70 -22.03
CA PRO A 127 -7.38 -7.21 -23.31
C PRO A 127 -7.25 -5.68 -23.39
N ASP A 128 -8.12 -4.94 -22.70
CA ASP A 128 -8.10 -3.48 -22.63
C ASP A 128 -7.01 -2.93 -21.69
N ALA A 129 -6.39 -3.79 -20.89
CA ALA A 129 -5.32 -3.47 -19.94
C ALA A 129 -3.92 -3.83 -20.45
N ILE A 130 -3.78 -4.15 -21.74
CA ILE A 130 -2.49 -4.28 -22.45
C ILE A 130 -2.43 -3.23 -23.58
N ALA A 131 -1.24 -2.92 -24.10
CA ALA A 131 -1.08 -2.06 -25.26
C ALA A 131 -1.70 -2.69 -26.52
N PRO A 132 -2.32 -1.89 -27.41
CA PRO A 132 -2.76 -2.40 -28.71
C PRO A 132 -1.59 -2.97 -29.53
N GLY A 133 -1.84 -4.06 -30.25
CA GLY A 133 -0.84 -4.70 -31.12
C GLY A 133 0.14 -5.63 -30.39
N ILE A 134 -0.15 -5.99 -29.14
CA ILE A 134 0.52 -7.08 -28.43
C ILE A 134 -0.39 -8.30 -28.55
N ASP A 135 0.04 -9.32 -29.28
CA ASP A 135 -0.81 -10.46 -29.63
C ASP A 135 -0.48 -11.73 -28.83
N ASN A 136 0.62 -11.72 -28.09
CA ASN A 136 1.08 -12.86 -27.30
C ASN A 136 1.98 -12.43 -26.12
N CYS A 137 2.34 -13.42 -25.30
CA CYS A 137 3.20 -13.25 -24.14
C CYS A 137 4.62 -12.80 -24.50
N ASP A 138 5.19 -13.26 -25.62
CA ASP A 138 6.57 -12.92 -26.00
C ASP A 138 6.73 -11.43 -26.35
N GLU A 139 5.64 -10.80 -26.80
CA GLU A 139 5.56 -9.36 -27.09
C GLU A 139 5.24 -8.52 -25.83
N LEU A 140 4.70 -9.15 -24.78
CA LEU A 140 4.25 -8.46 -23.58
C LEU A 140 5.38 -8.29 -22.57
N THR A 141 5.66 -7.05 -22.18
CA THR A 141 6.66 -6.74 -21.15
C THR A 141 6.38 -7.53 -19.86
N ASN A 142 7.42 -8.17 -19.32
CA ASN A 142 7.35 -9.06 -18.16
C ASN A 142 6.48 -10.31 -18.34
N CYS A 143 6.29 -10.77 -19.59
CA CYS A 143 5.70 -12.05 -19.93
C CYS A 143 6.71 -12.85 -20.79
N PRO A 144 6.92 -14.16 -20.55
CA PRO A 144 6.48 -14.90 -19.36
C PRO A 144 6.96 -14.25 -18.06
N ALA A 145 6.23 -14.48 -16.97
CA ALA A 145 6.48 -13.80 -15.70
C ALA A 145 7.94 -14.02 -15.21
N PRO A 146 8.77 -12.98 -15.07
CA PRO A 146 10.18 -13.17 -14.68
C PRO A 146 10.36 -13.61 -13.21
N ASN A 147 9.29 -13.54 -12.41
CA ASN A 147 9.21 -14.06 -11.05
C ASN A 147 7.74 -14.26 -10.68
N ALA A 148 7.49 -15.07 -9.66
CA ALA A 148 6.17 -15.16 -9.04
C ALA A 148 5.81 -13.85 -8.33
N GLY A 149 4.53 -13.49 -8.34
CA GLY A 149 4.05 -12.26 -7.71
C GLY A 149 2.71 -11.77 -8.25
N TYR A 150 2.28 -10.62 -7.75
CA TYR A 150 1.02 -9.98 -8.15
C TYR A 150 1.17 -9.17 -9.43
N ILE A 151 0.25 -9.37 -10.35
CA ILE A 151 -0.04 -8.40 -11.40
C ILE A 151 -0.91 -7.31 -10.78
N THR A 152 -0.50 -6.05 -10.94
CA THR A 152 -1.12 -4.89 -10.30
C THR A 152 -1.53 -3.84 -11.33
N LYS A 153 -2.52 -3.02 -10.98
CA LYS A 153 -3.01 -1.96 -11.86
C LYS A 153 -3.65 -0.85 -11.04
N GLY A 154 -3.35 0.40 -11.38
CA GLY A 154 -4.09 1.55 -10.87
C GLY A 154 -5.53 1.58 -11.39
N ASP A 155 -6.47 1.95 -10.53
CA ASP A 155 -7.89 1.97 -10.90
C ASP A 155 -8.18 2.95 -12.05
N ASN A 156 -7.44 4.07 -12.11
CA ASN A 156 -7.50 5.07 -13.19
C ASN A 156 -6.40 4.92 -14.25
N VAL A 157 -5.75 3.75 -14.30
CA VAL A 157 -4.63 3.50 -15.21
C VAL A 157 -5.07 2.54 -16.29
N ARG A 158 -4.79 2.79 -17.57
CA ARG A 158 -5.23 1.87 -18.65
C ARG A 158 -4.61 0.49 -18.53
N GLN A 159 -3.29 0.41 -18.41
CA GLN A 159 -2.57 -0.87 -18.50
C GLN A 159 -2.09 -1.38 -17.15
N TYR A 160 -1.85 -2.70 -17.05
CA TYR A 160 -1.15 -3.29 -15.91
C TYR A 160 0.22 -2.65 -15.69
N ASP A 161 0.65 -2.60 -14.44
CA ASP A 161 1.96 -2.07 -14.05
C ASP A 161 3.09 -2.86 -14.71
N GLN A 162 2.88 -4.17 -14.86
CA GLN A 162 3.83 -5.09 -15.49
C GLN A 162 3.93 -4.88 -17.01
N ALA A 163 2.79 -4.69 -17.67
CA ALA A 163 2.72 -4.49 -19.12
C ALA A 163 3.43 -3.19 -19.57
N ARG A 164 3.40 -2.15 -18.74
CA ARG A 164 4.04 -0.84 -19.00
C ARG A 164 5.48 -0.74 -18.50
N GLY A 165 6.04 -1.80 -17.93
CA GLY A 165 7.38 -1.79 -17.36
C GLY A 165 7.53 -0.97 -16.08
N LEU A 166 6.44 -0.65 -15.36
CA LEU A 166 6.50 0.07 -14.08
C LEU A 166 7.09 -0.80 -12.97
N ALA A 167 6.80 -2.11 -13.00
CA ALA A 167 7.33 -3.10 -12.08
C ALA A 167 7.32 -4.48 -12.75
N ARG A 168 8.16 -5.41 -12.28
CA ARG A 168 7.95 -6.85 -12.50
C ARG A 168 6.71 -7.33 -11.71
N PRO A 169 6.22 -8.58 -11.86
CA PRO A 169 5.22 -9.12 -10.95
C PRO A 169 5.63 -8.85 -9.51
N VAL A 170 4.74 -8.25 -8.74
CA VAL A 170 5.07 -7.71 -7.42
C VAL A 170 5.22 -8.86 -6.45
N LYS A 171 6.45 -9.12 -6.02
CA LYS A 171 6.69 -10.20 -5.05
C LYS A 171 6.01 -9.88 -3.71
N PRO A 172 5.54 -10.88 -2.96
CA PRO A 172 4.99 -10.68 -1.62
C PRO A 172 5.93 -9.88 -0.71
N GLU A 173 7.24 -10.11 -0.76
CA GLU A 173 8.21 -9.36 0.05
C GLU A 173 8.40 -7.89 -0.35
N TRP A 174 7.89 -7.47 -1.51
CA TRP A 174 7.91 -6.07 -1.95
C TRP A 174 6.66 -5.30 -1.48
N VAL A 175 5.63 -6.02 -1.02
CA VAL A 175 4.43 -5.43 -0.43
C VAL A 175 4.80 -4.88 0.94
N ARG A 176 4.68 -3.56 1.08
CA ARG A 176 4.99 -2.84 2.32
C ARG A 176 3.78 -2.76 3.24
N ALA A 177 2.59 -2.65 2.65
CA ALA A 177 1.34 -2.56 3.39
C ALA A 177 0.13 -2.81 2.50
N LYS A 178 -1.02 -3.03 3.13
CA LYS A 178 -2.34 -3.15 2.51
C LYS A 178 -3.21 -1.95 2.90
N ALA A 179 -3.86 -1.32 1.93
CA ALA A 179 -4.69 -0.15 2.15
C ALA A 179 -6.07 -0.55 2.71
N GLN A 180 -6.48 0.07 3.81
CA GLN A 180 -7.67 -0.32 4.57
C GLN A 180 -8.80 0.70 4.47
N VAL A 181 -8.50 1.97 4.75
CA VAL A 181 -9.48 3.07 4.84
C VAL A 181 -8.85 4.35 4.31
N ARG A 182 -9.65 5.20 3.68
CA ARG A 182 -9.23 6.54 3.25
C ARG A 182 -9.93 7.61 4.10
N VAL A 183 -9.20 8.68 4.38
CA VAL A 183 -9.69 9.91 4.99
C VAL A 183 -9.51 11.03 3.96
N PRO A 184 -10.61 11.53 3.38
CA PRO A 184 -10.55 12.54 2.33
C PRO A 184 -9.78 13.79 2.75
N PHE A 185 -9.02 14.36 1.81
CA PHE A 185 -8.29 15.64 1.93
C PHE A 185 -7.19 15.74 3.00
N LEU A 186 -7.11 14.80 3.96
CA LEU A 186 -6.16 14.87 5.07
C LEU A 186 -4.70 14.69 4.59
N GLY A 187 -4.50 14.07 3.42
CA GLY A 187 -3.19 13.92 2.79
C GLY A 187 -2.57 15.26 2.39
N TRP A 188 -3.37 16.26 2.02
CA TRP A 188 -2.87 17.59 1.62
C TRP A 188 -2.01 18.26 2.69
N VAL A 189 -2.33 18.05 3.97
CA VAL A 189 -1.51 18.57 5.09
C VAL A 189 -0.09 18.01 5.01
N ARG A 190 0.03 16.69 4.79
CA ARG A 190 1.32 16.02 4.67
C ARG A 190 2.05 16.42 3.38
N LEU A 191 1.33 16.54 2.27
CA LEU A 191 1.91 16.95 0.98
C LEU A 191 2.46 18.37 1.04
N ALA A 192 1.75 19.30 1.68
CA ALA A 192 2.20 20.67 1.87
C ALA A 192 3.48 20.75 2.70
N ILE A 193 3.55 20.03 3.82
CA ILE A 193 4.74 19.97 4.68
C ILE A 193 5.94 19.35 3.93
N ALA A 194 5.69 18.39 3.04
CA ALA A 194 6.73 17.71 2.25
C ALA A 194 7.13 18.47 0.97
N GLY A 195 6.51 19.62 0.65
CA GLY A 195 6.78 20.37 -0.58
C GLY A 195 6.32 19.66 -1.85
N LYS A 196 5.26 18.84 -1.76
CA LYS A 196 4.69 18.04 -2.86
C LYS A 196 3.21 18.36 -3.14
N ALA A 197 2.71 19.46 -2.61
CA ALA A 197 1.34 19.93 -2.85
C ALA A 197 1.25 20.66 -4.20
#